data_AF-A0A3R7F0Z8-F1
#
_entry.id   AF-A0A3R7F0Z8-F1
#
_cell.length_a   1.000
_cell.length_b   1.000
_cell.length_c   1.000
_cell.angle_alpha   90.00
_cell.angle_beta   90.00
_cell.angle_gamma   90.00
#
_symmetry.space_group_name_H-M   'P 1'
#
loop_
_entity.id
_entity.type
_entity.pdbx_description
1 polymer ?
#
loop_
_entity_poly.entity_id
_entity_poly.type
_entity_poly.pdbx_seq_one_letter_code
_entity_poly.pdbx_strand_id
1 'polypeptide(L)'
;MGFLGRILLLVASALAIMCTLAALAEYRDVISSKKQTEYQKGAISCLFIALFILAGMALFLFITLCCSCSDIIMGIVIAAGGAAAAVFAIIAYGLMVKQRIEGGAQVPSASEWTFACIFTGASILLIALTMAVS
;
A
#
# COMPACT_ATOMS: atom_id res chain seq x y z
N MET A 1 -11.18 -7.96 -20.68
CA MET A 1 -9.71 -7.79 -20.74
C MET A 1 -8.98 -8.77 -19.80
N GLY A 2 -9.30 -10.07 -19.84
CA GLY A 2 -9.05 -11.00 -18.72
C GLY A 2 -7.59 -11.19 -18.29
N PHE A 3 -6.70 -11.59 -19.21
CA PHE A 3 -5.34 -11.98 -18.81
C PHE A 3 -4.38 -10.79 -18.63
N LEU A 4 -4.47 -9.78 -19.50
CA LEU A 4 -3.60 -8.60 -19.45
C LEU A 4 -3.85 -7.77 -18.18
N GLY A 5 -5.11 -7.58 -17.78
CA GLY A 5 -5.45 -6.84 -16.56
C GLY A 5 -5.04 -7.56 -15.28
N ARG A 6 -5.07 -8.90 -15.27
CA ARG A 6 -4.53 -9.72 -14.16
C ARG A 6 -3.02 -9.55 -14.00
N ILE A 7 -2.27 -9.54 -15.11
CA ILE A 7 -0.82 -9.29 -15.08
C ILE A 7 -0.53 -7.88 -14.57
N LEU A 8 -1.25 -6.86 -15.07
CA LEU A 8 -1.09 -5.48 -14.62
C LEU A 8 -1.37 -5.31 -13.12
N LEU A 9 -2.41 -5.96 -12.60
CA LEU A 9 -2.70 -5.98 -11.16
C LEU A 9 -1.62 -6.67 -10.34
N LEU A 10 -1.04 -7.75 -10.86
CA LEU A 10 0.05 -8.46 -10.19
C LEU A 10 1.32 -7.61 -10.12
N VAL A 11 1.67 -6.93 -11.22
CA VAL A 11 2.82 -5.99 -11.24
C VAL A 11 2.56 -4.80 -10.30
N ALA A 12 1.36 -4.22 -10.34
CA ALA A 12 1.01 -3.08 -9.49
C ALA A 12 1.02 -3.44 -7.99
N SER A 13 0.52 -4.62 -7.63
CA SER A 13 0.57 -5.12 -6.24
C SER A 13 1.99 -5.44 -5.79
N ALA A 14 2.83 -6.03 -6.64
CA ALA A 14 4.24 -6.27 -6.34
C ALA A 14 5.00 -4.95 -6.08
N LEU A 15 4.77 -3.92 -6.91
CA LEU A 15 5.35 -2.60 -6.72
C LEU A 15 4.85 -1.95 -5.42
N ALA A 16 3.56 -2.04 -5.11
CA ALA A 16 3.00 -1.51 -3.87
C ALA A 16 3.62 -2.19 -2.62
N ILE A 17 3.86 -3.51 -2.67
CA ILE A 17 4.53 -4.25 -1.60
C ILE A 17 5.99 -3.80 -1.45
N MET A 18 6.72 -3.63 -2.56
CA MET A 18 8.10 -3.13 -2.53
C MET A 18 8.19 -1.72 -1.94
N CYS A 19 7.26 -0.83 -2.30
CA CYS A 19 7.22 0.53 -1.74
C CYS A 19 6.90 0.55 -0.24
N THR A 20 5.98 -0.30 0.24
CA THR A 20 5.67 -0.39 1.68
C THR A 20 6.82 -0.99 2.48
N LEU A 21 7.50 -2.00 1.94
CA LEU A 21 8.70 -2.59 2.56
C LEU A 21 9.87 -1.62 2.61
N ALA A 22 10.10 -0.85 1.54
CA ALA A 22 11.14 0.18 1.51
C ALA A 22 10.89 1.29 2.54
N ALA A 23 9.63 1.75 2.65
CA ALA A 23 9.23 2.69 3.71
C ALA A 23 9.49 2.10 5.11
N LEU A 24 9.17 0.82 5.34
CA LEU A 24 9.45 0.16 6.62
C LEU A 24 10.95 0.03 6.93
N ALA A 25 11.76 -0.29 5.91
CA ALA A 25 13.20 -0.46 6.06
C ALA A 25 13.88 0.85 6.48
N GLU A 26 13.38 1.97 5.99
CA GLU A 26 13.85 3.31 6.36
C GLU A 26 13.50 3.67 7.82
N TYR A 27 12.38 3.15 8.35
CA TYR A 27 12.02 3.30 9.76
C TYR A 27 12.60 2.22 10.68
N ARG A 28 13.44 1.31 10.19
CA ARG A 28 14.01 0.20 10.98
C ARG A 28 14.64 0.66 12.29
N ASP A 29 15.45 1.71 12.24
CA ASP A 29 16.18 2.20 13.41
C ASP A 29 15.23 2.87 14.43
N VAL A 30 14.14 3.47 13.96
CA VAL A 30 13.07 4.05 14.79
C VAL A 30 12.20 2.95 15.40
N ILE A 31 11.93 1.88 14.65
CA ILE A 31 11.21 0.68 15.13
C ILE A 31 11.99 0.01 16.26
N SER A 32 13.32 -0.05 16.14
CA SER A 32 14.20 -0.63 17.16
C SER A 32 14.46 0.29 18.36
N SER A 33 14.09 1.57 18.28
CA SER A 33 14.27 2.54 19.37
C SER A 33 13.16 2.43 20.41
N LYS A 34 13.54 2.42 21.71
CA LYS A 34 12.59 2.46 22.84
C LYS A 34 11.88 3.80 23.02
N LYS A 35 12.33 4.87 22.37
CA LYS A 35 11.69 6.19 22.42
C LYS A 35 11.03 6.49 21.07
N GLN A 36 9.77 6.08 20.94
CA GLN A 36 8.92 6.43 19.81
C GLN A 36 7.95 7.53 20.25
N THR A 37 7.75 8.53 19.41
CA THR A 37 6.64 9.48 19.59
C THR A 37 5.32 8.77 19.23
N GLU A 38 4.19 9.24 19.78
CA GLU A 38 2.87 8.65 19.47
C GLU A 38 2.56 8.71 17.96
N TYR A 39 3.04 9.76 17.29
CA TYR A 39 2.91 9.92 15.84
C TYR A 39 3.75 8.91 15.03
N GLN A 40 4.98 8.59 15.46
CA GLN A 40 5.81 7.56 14.80
C GLN A 40 5.15 6.19 14.89
N LYS A 41 4.66 5.86 16.09
CA LYS A 41 3.99 4.58 16.34
C LYS A 41 2.74 4.44 15.48
N GLY A 42 1.96 5.52 15.31
CA GLY A 42 0.78 5.56 14.44
C GLY A 42 1.11 5.46 12.94
N ALA A 43 2.20 6.08 12.49
CA ALA A 43 2.62 6.02 11.10
C ALA A 43 3.16 4.63 10.71
N ILE A 44 3.96 4.03 11.61
CA ILE A 44 4.48 2.66 11.45
C ILE A 44 3.33 1.65 11.47
N SER A 45 2.34 1.80 12.37
CA SER A 45 1.20 0.88 12.42
C SER A 45 0.34 0.96 11.16
N CYS A 46 0.09 2.16 10.61
CA CYS A 46 -0.62 2.31 9.34
C CYS A 46 0.14 1.67 8.16
N LEU A 47 1.47 1.79 8.12
CA LEU A 47 2.29 1.13 7.11
C LEU A 47 2.22 -0.41 7.20
N PHE A 48 2.25 -0.96 8.41
CA PHE A 48 2.08 -2.40 8.61
C PHE A 48 0.68 -2.87 8.18
N ILE A 49 -0.38 -2.13 8.52
CA ILE A 49 -1.75 -2.45 8.10
C ILE A 49 -1.87 -2.42 6.57
N ALA A 50 -1.30 -1.39 5.91
CA ALA A 50 -1.28 -1.29 4.46
C ALA A 50 -0.53 -2.47 3.82
N LEU A 51 0.61 -2.89 4.41
CA LEU A 51 1.38 -4.05 3.95
C LEU A 51 0.57 -5.35 4.06
N PHE A 52 -0.15 -5.57 5.17
CA PHE A 52 -1.00 -6.76 5.32
C PHE A 52 -2.16 -6.78 4.32
N ILE A 53 -2.78 -5.64 4.05
CA ILE A 53 -3.84 -5.52 3.03
C ILE A 53 -3.26 -5.86 1.65
N LEU A 54 -2.11 -5.29 1.29
CA LEU A 54 -1.46 -5.56 0.00
C LEU A 54 -0.99 -7.02 -0.13
N ALA A 55 -0.48 -7.62 0.94
CA ALA A 55 -0.06 -9.03 0.96
C ALA A 55 -1.27 -9.97 0.82
N GLY A 56 -2.37 -9.71 1.53
CA GLY A 56 -3.62 -10.48 1.40
C GLY A 56 -4.20 -10.40 -0.01
N MET A 57 -4.10 -9.21 -0.62
CA MET A 57 -4.52 -8.96 -1.99
C MET A 57 -3.66 -9.69 -3.03
N ALA A 58 -2.34 -9.70 -2.85
CA ALA A 58 -1.43 -10.46 -3.69
C ALA A 58 -1.69 -11.96 -3.59
N LEU A 59 -1.92 -12.49 -2.39
CA LEU A 59 -2.31 -13.89 -2.19
C LEU A 59 -3.64 -14.22 -2.87
N PHE A 60 -4.64 -13.35 -2.75
CA PHE A 60 -5.92 -13.52 -3.42
C PHE A 60 -5.76 -13.55 -4.95
N LEU A 61 -4.94 -12.66 -5.51
CA LEU A 61 -4.57 -12.65 -6.94
C LEU A 61 -3.87 -13.94 -7.39
N PHE A 62 -3.00 -14.51 -6.56
CA PHE A 62 -2.36 -15.79 -6.84
C PHE A 62 -3.36 -16.95 -6.86
N ILE A 63 -4.34 -16.94 -5.95
CA ILE A 63 -5.39 -17.97 -5.92
C ILE A 63 -6.29 -17.84 -7.16
N THR A 64 -6.66 -16.63 -7.58
CA THR A 64 -7.50 -16.41 -8.77
C THR A 64 -6.77 -16.64 -10.10
N LEU A 65 -5.44 -16.75 -10.09
CA LEU A 65 -4.66 -17.25 -11.24
C LEU A 65 -4.79 -18.77 -11.41
N CYS A 66 -4.91 -19.51 -10.30
CA CYS A 66 -5.05 -20.96 -10.32
C CYS A 66 -6.51 -21.43 -10.40
N CYS A 67 -7.47 -20.62 -9.93
CA CYS A 67 -8.89 -20.93 -9.93
C CYS A 67 -9.69 -19.94 -10.79
N SER A 68 -10.59 -20.46 -11.64
CA SER A 68 -11.51 -19.64 -12.45
C SER A 68 -12.56 -18.94 -11.59
N CYS A 69 -12.21 -17.83 -10.95
CA CYS A 69 -13.16 -16.91 -10.34
C CYS A 69 -13.76 -15.96 -11.38
N SER A 70 -15.01 -15.53 -11.16
CA SER A 70 -15.65 -14.48 -11.95
C SER A 70 -14.83 -13.18 -11.88
N ASP A 71 -14.46 -12.65 -13.05
CA ASP A 71 -13.63 -11.44 -13.19
C ASP A 71 -14.25 -10.23 -12.47
N ILE A 72 -15.59 -10.16 -12.39
CA ILE A 72 -16.34 -9.08 -11.74
C ILE A 72 -16.11 -9.08 -10.23
N ILE A 73 -16.24 -10.24 -9.58
CA ILE A 73 -16.09 -10.37 -8.12
C ILE A 73 -14.64 -10.10 -7.73
N MET A 74 -13.69 -10.62 -8.53
CA MET A 74 -12.27 -10.37 -8.35
C MET A 74 -11.96 -8.87 -8.47
N GLY A 75 -12.50 -8.19 -9.48
CA GLY A 75 -12.32 -6.74 -9.66
C GLY A 75 -12.81 -5.92 -8.47
N ILE A 76 -13.98 -6.23 -7.91
CA ILE A 76 -14.55 -5.51 -6.76
C ILE A 76 -13.70 -5.70 -5.49
N VAL A 77 -13.31 -6.94 -5.19
CA VAL A 77 -12.47 -7.24 -4.01
C VAL A 77 -11.13 -6.52 -4.11
N ILE A 78 -10.54 -6.52 -5.31
CA ILE A 78 -9.25 -5.87 -5.54
C ILE A 78 -9.37 -4.33 -5.53
N ALA A 79 -10.48 -3.77 -6.03
CA ALA A 79 -10.72 -2.34 -5.95
C ALA A 79 -10.85 -1.89 -4.48
N ALA A 80 -11.61 -2.64 -3.67
CA ALA A 80 -11.81 -2.34 -2.25
C ALA A 80 -10.50 -2.45 -1.45
N GLY A 81 -9.71 -3.50 -1.68
CA GLY A 81 -8.42 -3.67 -1.01
C GLY A 81 -7.38 -2.62 -1.43
N GLY A 82 -7.34 -2.26 -2.72
CA GLY A 82 -6.48 -1.17 -3.23
C GLY A 82 -6.86 0.19 -2.63
N ALA A 83 -8.16 0.48 -2.54
CA ALA A 83 -8.68 1.70 -1.90
C ALA A 83 -8.27 1.77 -0.42
N ALA A 84 -8.48 0.68 0.34
CA ALA A 84 -8.13 0.63 1.74
C ALA A 84 -6.62 0.83 1.96
N ALA A 85 -5.77 0.15 1.18
CA ALA A 85 -4.33 0.33 1.25
C ALA A 85 -3.90 1.78 0.94
N ALA A 86 -4.52 2.44 -0.04
CA ALA A 86 -4.26 3.83 -0.37
C ALA A 86 -4.62 4.78 0.79
N VAL A 87 -5.78 4.58 1.44
CA VAL A 87 -6.21 5.40 2.59
C VAL A 87 -5.22 5.29 3.75
N PHE A 88 -4.78 4.07 4.10
CA PHE A 88 -3.79 3.88 5.16
C PHE A 88 -2.42 4.48 4.80
N ALA A 89 -2.02 4.44 3.52
CA ALA A 89 -0.81 5.11 3.05
C ALA A 89 -0.91 6.65 3.17
N ILE A 90 -2.07 7.24 2.87
CA ILE A 90 -2.33 8.68 3.03
C ILE A 90 -2.25 9.09 4.50
N ILE A 91 -2.86 8.31 5.39
CA ILE A 91 -2.83 8.58 6.84
C ILE A 91 -1.39 8.49 7.36
N ALA A 92 -0.63 7.46 6.96
CA ALA A 92 0.78 7.32 7.31
C ALA A 92 1.61 8.54 6.84
N TYR A 93 1.41 8.98 5.59
CA TYR A 93 2.06 10.18 5.06
C TYR A 93 1.73 11.43 5.89
N GLY A 94 0.44 11.64 6.20
CA GLY A 94 -0.01 12.79 6.98
C GLY A 94 0.59 12.83 8.40
N LEU A 95 0.70 11.68 9.06
CA LEU A 95 1.33 11.57 10.38
C LEU A 95 2.83 11.89 10.35
N MET A 96 3.52 11.48 9.27
CA MET A 96 4.95 11.78 9.08
C MET A 96 5.20 13.25 8.74
N VAL A 97 4.32 13.88 7.96
CA VAL A 97 4.37 15.32 7.70
C VAL A 97 4.11 16.12 8.97
N LYS A 98 3.15 15.71 9.81
CA LYS A 98 2.86 16.39 11.07
C LYS A 98 4.06 16.38 12.02
N GLN A 99 4.76 15.24 12.11
CA GLN A 99 6.02 15.15 12.87
C GLN A 99 7.10 16.10 12.37
N ARG A 100 7.19 16.32 11.05
CA ARG A 100 8.17 17.23 10.45
C ARG A 100 7.95 18.68 10.89
N ILE A 101 6.69 19.07 11.09
CA ILE A 101 6.31 20.44 11.48
C ILE A 101 6.56 20.67 12.97
N GLU A 102 6.28 19.66 13.82
CA GLU A 102 6.44 19.78 15.28
C GLU A 102 7.89 19.54 15.77
N GLY A 103 8.71 18.77 15.04
CA GLY A 103 10.00 18.26 15.53
C GLY A 103 11.27 19.00 15.09
N GLY A 104 11.21 19.92 14.13
CA GLY A 104 12.32 20.82 13.80
C GLY A 104 13.70 20.17 13.56
N ALA A 105 13.81 19.08 12.79
CA ALA A 105 15.08 18.53 12.29
C ALA A 105 14.90 17.58 11.08
N GLN A 106 16.02 17.16 10.46
CA GLN A 106 16.30 17.06 9.01
C GLN A 106 16.58 15.61 8.51
N VAL A 107 15.77 15.10 7.54
CA VAL A 107 15.92 14.04 6.46
C VAL A 107 16.64 12.66 6.67
N PRO A 108 16.32 11.53 5.95
CA PRO A 108 15.77 11.42 4.57
C PRO A 108 14.53 10.50 4.26
N SER A 109 14.07 10.63 2.99
CA SER A 109 13.18 9.90 2.03
C SER A 109 11.93 9.05 2.35
N ALA A 110 11.51 8.84 3.60
CA ALA A 110 10.31 8.02 3.87
C ALA A 110 9.01 8.55 3.20
N SER A 111 8.91 9.87 3.06
CA SER A 111 7.77 10.54 2.44
C SER A 111 7.58 10.17 0.97
N GLU A 112 8.67 9.93 0.22
CA GLU A 112 8.62 9.59 -1.20
C GLU A 112 8.14 8.15 -1.41
N TRP A 113 8.51 7.23 -0.52
CA TRP A 113 8.00 5.85 -0.52
C TRP A 113 6.52 5.79 -0.15
N THR A 114 6.09 6.57 0.83
CA THR A 114 4.67 6.70 1.17
C THR A 114 3.88 7.36 0.03
N PHE A 115 4.46 8.34 -0.68
CA PHE A 115 3.84 8.92 -1.87
C PHE A 115 3.72 7.92 -3.02
N ALA A 116 4.76 7.09 -3.22
CA ALA A 116 4.72 5.97 -4.15
C ALA A 116 3.68 4.92 -3.77
N CYS A 117 3.46 4.65 -2.47
CA CYS A 117 2.36 3.80 -1.98
C CYS A 117 0.97 4.39 -2.31
N ILE A 118 0.80 5.70 -2.21
CA ILE A 118 -0.45 6.37 -2.58
C ILE A 118 -0.71 6.21 -4.08
N PHE A 119 0.30 6.48 -4.91
CA PHE A 119 0.20 6.34 -6.37
C PHE A 119 -0.06 4.89 -6.82
N THR A 120 0.63 3.92 -6.23
CA THR A 120 0.42 2.49 -6.53
C THR A 120 -0.93 2.00 -6.04
N GLY A 121 -1.40 2.42 -4.85
CA GLY A 121 -2.75 2.12 -4.37
C GLY A 121 -3.86 2.68 -5.26
N ALA A 122 -3.73 3.94 -5.71
CA ALA A 122 -4.66 4.55 -6.66
C ALA A 122 -4.64 3.86 -8.04
N SER A 123 -3.46 3.42 -8.48
CA SER A 123 -3.31 2.67 -9.74
C SER A 123 -4.00 1.31 -9.67
N ILE A 124 -3.85 0.57 -8.55
CA ILE A 124 -4.54 -0.71 -8.32
C ILE A 124 -6.07 -0.51 -8.35
N LEU A 125 -6.57 0.56 -7.73
CA LEU A 125 -7.98 0.90 -7.72
C LEU A 125 -8.51 1.17 -9.13
N LEU A 126 -7.80 1.99 -9.92
CA LEU A 126 -8.21 2.33 -11.28
C LEU A 126 -8.18 1.11 -12.20
N ILE A 127 -7.13 0.29 -12.13
CA ILE A 127 -7.03 -0.94 -12.93
C ILE A 127 -8.15 -1.92 -12.53
N ALA A 128 -8.42 -2.09 -11.23
CA ALA A 128 -9.49 -2.96 -10.76
C ALA A 128 -10.89 -2.49 -11.20
N LEU A 129 -11.16 -1.17 -11.20
CA LEU A 129 -12.40 -0.61 -11.73
C LEU A 129 -12.55 -0.83 -13.23
N THR A 130 -11.48 -0.68 -14.02
CA THR A 130 -11.54 -0.98 -15.46
C THR A 130 -11.86 -2.44 -15.75
N MET A 131 -11.48 -3.36 -14.86
CA MET A 131 -11.80 -4.79 -14.95
C MET A 131 -13.24 -5.10 -14.51
N ALA A 132 -13.80 -4.32 -13.59
CA ALA A 132 -15.17 -4.51 -13.10
C ALA A 132 -16.25 -3.96 -14.06
N VAL A 133 -15.88 -3.01 -14.93
CA VAL A 133 -16.80 -2.36 -15.90
C VAL A 133 -16.68 -2.97 -17.32
N SER A 134 -15.64 -3.77 -17.59
CA SER A 134 -15.40 -4.45 -18.89
C SER A 134 -15.98 -5.85 -18.96
#